data_AF-A0AAU3VMD5-F1
#
_entry.id   AF-A0AAU3VMD5-F1
#
_cell.length_a   1.000
_cell.length_b   1.000
_cell.length_c   1.000
_cell.angle_alpha   90.00
_cell.angle_beta   90.00
_cell.angle_gamma   90.00
#
_symmetry.space_group_name_H-M   'P 1'
#
loop_
_entity.id
_entity.type
_entity.pdbx_description
1 polymer ?
#
loop_
_entity_poly.entity_id
_entity_poly.type
_entity_poly.pdbx_seq_one_letter_code
_entity_poly.pdbx_strand_id
1 'polypeptide(L)'
;MSTSTAQLLDLTARAAGTTDPGALLEMLQAGHTHWCAGVAELRAHIAERCAAMSDQEVAEACVHAGAPWEPGATREETVAYLAFAEWDRSPAAIAYTELATRAAELGVCLAPG
;
A
#
# COMPACT_ATOMS: atom_id res chain seq x y z
N MET A 1 4.83 1.08 13.59
CA MET A 1 5.26 0.93 12.18
C MET A 1 5.35 -0.57 11.90
N SER A 2 4.68 -1.08 10.87
CA SER A 2 4.73 -2.52 10.57
C SER A 2 6.09 -2.91 9.99
N THR A 3 6.42 -4.21 10.09
CA THR A 3 7.66 -4.76 9.51
C THR A 3 7.73 -4.48 8.01
N SER A 4 6.62 -4.64 7.30
CA SER A 4 6.52 -4.37 5.86
C SER A 4 6.83 -2.90 5.52
N THR A 5 6.36 -1.95 6.33
CA THR A 5 6.66 -0.52 6.14
C THR A 5 8.16 -0.23 6.28
N ALA A 6 8.80 -0.78 7.31
CA ALA A 6 10.22 -0.56 7.55
C ALA A 6 11.10 -1.13 6.43
N GLN A 7 10.77 -2.32 5.93
CA GLN A 7 11.49 -2.96 4.82
C GLN A 7 11.35 -2.17 3.51
N LEU A 8 10.15 -1.65 3.21
CA LEU A 8 9.94 -0.83 2.02
C LEU A 8 10.73 0.49 2.07
N LEU A 9 10.79 1.13 3.24
CA LEU A 9 11.60 2.34 3.42
C LEU A 9 13.10 2.04 3.25
N ASP A 10 13.61 0.93 3.78
CA ASP A 10 15.01 0.52 3.59
C ASP A 10 15.35 0.27 2.11
N LEU A 11 14.51 -0.50 1.40
CA LEU A 11 14.68 -0.78 -0.02
C LEU A 11 14.70 0.50 -0.85
N THR A 12 13.77 1.43 -0.56
CA THR A 12 13.69 2.72 -1.25
C THR A 12 14.95 3.56 -1.01
N ALA A 13 15.44 3.62 0.23
CA ALA A 13 16.65 4.35 0.57
C ALA A 13 17.89 3.80 -0.15
N ARG A 14 17.99 2.47 -0.28
CA ARG A 14 19.09 1.81 -1.02
C ARG A 14 18.98 2.01 -2.54
N ALA A 15 17.77 1.97 -3.09
CA ALA A 15 17.55 2.16 -4.52
C ALA A 15 17.97 3.57 -5.01
N ALA A 16 17.87 4.59 -4.15
CA ALA A 16 18.27 5.96 -4.49
C ALA A 16 19.74 6.07 -4.97
N GLY A 17 20.65 5.26 -4.39
CA GLY A 17 22.07 5.21 -4.78
C GLY A 17 22.43 4.10 -5.77
N THR A 18 21.46 3.28 -6.18
CA THR A 18 21.72 2.12 -7.02
C THR A 18 21.55 2.48 -8.50
N THR A 19 22.51 2.06 -9.33
CA THR A 19 22.48 2.24 -10.78
C THR A 19 22.49 0.91 -11.55
N ASP A 20 22.76 -0.20 -10.86
CA ASP A 20 22.74 -1.54 -11.47
C ASP A 20 21.29 -1.99 -11.70
N PRO A 21 20.88 -2.25 -12.96
CA PRO A 21 19.51 -2.66 -13.27
C PRO A 21 19.12 -4.00 -12.63
N GLY A 22 20.07 -4.94 -12.48
CA GLY A 22 19.83 -6.23 -11.86
C GLY A 22 19.48 -6.10 -10.38
N ALA A 23 20.29 -5.35 -9.63
CA ALA A 23 20.04 -5.04 -8.23
C ALA A 23 18.72 -4.29 -8.03
N LEU A 24 18.36 -3.36 -8.93
CA LEU A 24 17.07 -2.67 -8.87
C LEU A 24 15.89 -3.61 -9.11
N LEU A 25 16.02 -4.58 -10.02
CA LEU A 25 14.99 -5.59 -10.25
C LEU A 25 14.79 -6.47 -9.00
N GLU A 26 15.87 -6.92 -8.37
CA GLU A 26 15.81 -7.70 -7.13
C GLU A 26 15.15 -6.90 -5.99
N MET A 27 15.53 -5.63 -5.84
CA MET A 27 14.91 -4.73 -4.87
C MET A 27 13.42 -4.54 -5.15
N LEU A 28 13.03 -4.40 -6.41
CA LEU A 28 11.63 -4.21 -6.80
C LEU A 28 10.79 -5.48 -6.53
N GLN A 29 11.34 -6.67 -6.78
CA GLN A 29 10.70 -7.95 -6.46
C GLN A 29 10.54 -8.14 -4.94
N ALA A 30 11.57 -7.83 -4.16
CA ALA A 30 11.50 -7.85 -2.70
C ALA A 30 10.48 -6.81 -2.19
N GLY A 31 10.50 -5.61 -2.74
CA GLY A 31 9.56 -4.54 -2.44
C GLY A 31 8.13 -4.96 -2.72
N HIS A 32 7.87 -5.63 -3.84
CA HIS A 32 6.53 -6.13 -4.18
C HIS A 32 6.01 -7.14 -3.16
N THR A 33 6.90 -8.01 -2.66
CA THR A 33 6.55 -8.97 -1.60
C THR A 33 6.12 -8.23 -0.32
N HIS A 34 6.87 -7.21 0.11
CA HIS A 34 6.53 -6.41 1.27
C HIS A 34 5.29 -5.54 1.06
N TRP A 35 5.08 -5.05 -0.16
CA TRP A 35 3.86 -4.32 -0.54
C TRP A 35 2.63 -5.21 -0.37
N CYS A 36 2.66 -6.44 -0.91
CA CYS A 36 1.57 -7.41 -0.77
C CYS A 36 1.28 -7.75 0.70
N ALA A 37 2.33 -7.98 1.50
CA ALA A 37 2.19 -8.23 2.92
C ALA A 37 1.58 -7.02 3.66
N GLY A 38 2.06 -5.80 3.37
CA GLY A 38 1.56 -4.57 3.97
C GLY A 38 0.08 -4.30 3.66
N VAL A 39 -0.36 -4.54 2.42
CA VAL A 39 -1.78 -4.44 2.04
C VAL A 39 -2.62 -5.44 2.84
N ALA A 40 -2.17 -6.69 2.96
CA ALA A 40 -2.89 -7.72 3.71
C ALA A 40 -2.98 -7.39 5.20
N GLU A 41 -1.88 -6.94 5.81
CA GLU A 41 -1.83 -6.48 7.21
C GLU A 41 -2.82 -5.33 7.45
N LEU A 42 -2.79 -4.30 6.60
CA LEU A 42 -3.67 -3.15 6.76
C LEU A 42 -5.13 -3.55 6.59
N ARG A 43 -5.48 -4.34 5.57
CA ARG A 43 -6.85 -4.82 5.36
C ARG A 43 -7.38 -5.59 6.56
N ALA A 44 -6.58 -6.48 7.15
CA ALA A 44 -6.97 -7.22 8.35
C ALA A 44 -7.21 -6.28 9.53
N HIS A 45 -6.31 -5.30 9.74
CA HIS A 45 -6.45 -4.32 10.80
C HIS A 45 -7.70 -3.44 10.66
N ILE A 46 -7.99 -2.96 9.45
CA ILE A 46 -9.18 -2.14 9.18
C ILE A 46 -10.45 -2.97 9.38
N ALA A 47 -10.47 -4.22 8.93
CA ALA A 47 -11.61 -5.12 9.16
C ALA A 47 -11.86 -5.37 10.65
N GLU A 48 -10.81 -5.63 11.43
CA GLU A 48 -10.92 -5.81 12.89
C GLU A 48 -11.43 -4.54 13.58
N ARG A 49 -10.86 -3.38 13.24
CA ARG A 49 -11.30 -2.08 13.77
C ARG A 49 -12.77 -1.81 13.45
N CYS A 50 -13.18 -2.04 12.21
CA CYS A 50 -14.55 -1.81 11.77
C CYS A 50 -15.54 -2.85 12.32
N ALA A 51 -15.11 -4.06 12.73
CA ALA A 51 -16.02 -5.05 13.31
C ALA A 51 -16.70 -4.56 14.61
N ALA A 52 -16.04 -3.65 15.35
CA ALA A 52 -16.57 -3.07 16.58
C ALA A 52 -17.38 -1.77 16.37
N MET A 53 -17.42 -1.24 15.15
CA MET A 53 -18.05 0.06 14.82
C MET A 53 -19.50 -0.12 14.36
N SER A 54 -20.34 0.88 14.54
CA SER A 54 -21.63 1.02 13.86
C SER A 54 -21.48 1.35 12.37
N ASP A 55 -22.54 1.23 11.57
CA ASP A 55 -22.51 1.65 10.15
C ASP A 55 -22.22 3.15 10.01
N GLN A 56 -22.75 3.97 10.92
CA GLN A 56 -22.51 5.41 10.91
C GLN A 56 -21.03 5.75 11.16
N GLU A 57 -20.40 5.11 12.15
CA GLU A 57 -18.99 5.33 12.43
C GLU A 57 -18.09 4.89 11.27
N VAL A 58 -18.45 3.79 10.57
CA VAL A 58 -17.72 3.36 9.37
C VAL A 58 -17.88 4.40 8.25
N ALA A 59 -19.08 4.95 8.05
CA ALA A 59 -19.31 6.01 7.07
C ALA A 59 -18.50 7.27 7.37
N GLU A 60 -18.44 7.70 8.64
CA GLU A 60 -17.63 8.84 9.08
C GLU A 60 -16.13 8.59 8.83
N ALA A 61 -15.64 7.37 9.10
CA ALA A 61 -14.26 6.99 8.79
C ALA A 61 -13.96 7.03 7.29
N CYS A 62 -14.87 6.55 6.43
CA CYS A 62 -14.74 6.67 4.97
C CYS A 62 -14.63 8.12 4.51
N VAL A 63 -15.51 9.00 5.00
CA VAL A 63 -15.47 10.43 4.67
C VAL A 63 -14.13 11.05 5.09
N HIS A 64 -13.66 10.76 6.30
CA HIS A 64 -12.37 11.26 6.77
C HIS A 64 -11.19 10.75 5.93
N ALA A 65 -11.29 9.51 5.47
CA ALA A 65 -10.31 8.88 4.60
C ALA A 65 -10.39 9.33 3.13
N GLY A 66 -11.42 10.09 2.74
CA GLY A 66 -11.71 10.38 1.33
C GLY A 66 -12.03 9.11 0.52
N ALA A 67 -12.47 8.04 1.18
CA ALA A 67 -12.87 6.81 0.51
C ALA A 67 -14.24 7.02 -0.16
N PRO A 68 -14.43 6.56 -1.41
CA PRO A 68 -15.72 6.65 -2.08
C PRO A 68 -16.79 5.89 -1.30
N TRP A 69 -17.91 6.56 -1.03
CA TRP A 69 -19.11 5.93 -0.49
C TRP A 69 -20.15 5.84 -1.62
N GLU A 70 -20.37 4.64 -2.13
CA GLU A 70 -21.35 4.41 -3.20
C GLU A 70 -22.74 4.09 -2.61
N PRO A 71 -23.82 4.72 -3.12
CA PRO A 71 -25.17 4.35 -2.74
C PRO A 71 -25.44 2.87 -3.02
N GLY A 72 -25.81 2.10 -2.00
CA GLY A 72 -26.08 0.67 -2.12
C GLY A 72 -24.86 -0.24 -1.88
N ALA A 73 -23.68 0.33 -1.60
CA ALA A 73 -22.54 -0.47 -1.17
C ALA A 73 -22.84 -1.21 0.13
N THR A 74 -22.40 -2.46 0.19
CA THR A 74 -22.43 -3.26 1.41
C THR A 74 -21.39 -2.73 2.41
N ARG A 75 -21.55 -3.12 3.68
CA ARG A 75 -20.57 -2.81 4.72
C ARG A 75 -19.19 -3.36 4.39
N GLU A 76 -19.11 -4.57 3.84
CA GLU A 76 -17.84 -5.20 3.47
C GLU A 76 -17.12 -4.45 2.35
N GLU A 77 -17.85 -4.03 1.31
CA GLU A 77 -17.31 -3.20 0.23
C GLU A 77 -16.81 -1.85 0.76
N THR A 78 -17.61 -1.22 1.61
CA THR A 78 -17.27 0.05 2.27
C THR A 78 -15.97 -0.06 3.07
N VAL A 79 -15.82 -1.10 3.88
CA VAL A 79 -14.60 -1.38 4.65
C VAL A 79 -13.41 -1.64 3.74
N ALA A 80 -13.62 -2.30 2.59
CA ALA A 80 -12.57 -2.49 1.59
C ALA A 80 -12.13 -1.15 0.96
N TYR A 81 -13.07 -0.26 0.60
CA TYR A 81 -12.73 1.08 0.08
C TYR A 81 -11.97 1.92 1.10
N LEU A 82 -12.35 1.86 2.37
CA LEU A 82 -11.61 2.50 3.45
C LEU A 82 -10.16 1.99 3.51
N ALA A 83 -9.97 0.66 3.46
CA ALA A 83 -8.64 0.07 3.50
C ALA A 83 -7.77 0.51 2.32
N PHE A 84 -8.31 0.60 1.11
CA PHE A 84 -7.59 1.13 -0.05
C PHE A 84 -7.23 2.61 0.12
N ALA A 85 -8.18 3.43 0.53
CA ALA A 85 -7.94 4.86 0.72
C ALA A 85 -6.87 5.12 1.79
N GLU A 86 -6.83 4.33 2.87
CA GLU A 86 -5.77 4.43 3.87
C GLU A 86 -4.43 3.87 3.38
N TRP A 87 -4.45 2.78 2.60
CA TRP A 87 -3.24 2.20 2.02
C TRP A 87 -2.50 3.20 1.14
N ASP A 88 -3.20 3.85 0.21
CA ASP A 88 -2.60 4.75 -0.78
C ASP A 88 -1.88 5.94 -0.13
N ARG A 89 -2.30 6.34 1.08
CA ARG A 89 -1.70 7.42 1.87
C ARG A 89 -0.64 6.92 2.87
N SER A 90 -0.41 5.60 2.93
CA SER A 90 0.52 5.01 3.88
C SER A 90 1.98 5.24 3.45
N PRO A 91 2.92 5.36 4.42
CA PRO A 91 4.35 5.42 4.10
C PRO A 91 4.85 4.21 3.30
N ALA A 92 4.25 3.03 3.50
CA ALA A 92 4.59 1.81 2.77
C ALA A 92 4.24 1.93 1.28
N ALA A 93 3.02 2.40 0.95
CA ALA A 93 2.60 2.60 -0.43
C ALA A 93 3.47 3.66 -1.13
N ILE A 94 3.73 4.78 -0.46
CA ILE A 94 4.59 5.86 -0.99
C ILE A 94 5.99 5.32 -1.27
N ALA A 95 6.60 4.62 -0.31
CA ALA A 95 7.95 4.05 -0.47
C ALA A 95 8.02 3.08 -1.67
N TYR A 96 7.04 2.18 -1.81
CA TYR A 96 7.01 1.26 -2.94
C TYR A 96 6.86 1.99 -4.29
N THR A 97 6.02 3.03 -4.37
CA THR A 97 5.88 3.85 -5.57
C THR A 97 7.20 4.55 -5.92
N GLU A 98 7.90 5.11 -4.95
CA GLU A 98 9.21 5.74 -5.17
C GLU A 98 10.26 4.72 -5.66
N LEU A 99 10.29 3.53 -5.05
CA LEU A 99 11.15 2.43 -5.50
C LEU A 99 10.85 2.03 -6.96
N ALA A 100 9.57 1.90 -7.31
CA ALA A 100 9.15 1.55 -8.67
C ALA A 100 9.49 2.65 -9.69
N THR A 101 9.27 3.92 -9.33
CA THR A 101 9.67 5.07 -10.15
C THR A 101 11.18 5.06 -10.40
N ARG A 102 11.97 4.86 -9.34
CA ARG A 102 13.43 4.83 -9.45
C ARG A 102 13.92 3.71 -10.38
N ALA A 103 13.31 2.53 -10.29
CA ALA A 103 13.61 1.42 -11.20
C ALA A 103 13.23 1.75 -12.66
N ALA A 104 12.06 2.37 -12.86
CA ALA A 104 11.55 2.74 -14.18
C ALA A 104 12.41 3.78 -14.90
N GLU A 105 13.01 4.73 -14.16
CA GLU A 105 13.99 5.69 -14.71
C GLU A 105 15.20 5.01 -15.40
N LEU A 106 15.50 3.77 -15.00
CA LEU A 106 16.59 2.96 -15.54
C LEU A 106 16.09 1.81 -16.42
N GLY A 107 14.82 1.85 -16.83
CA GLY A 107 14.21 0.86 -17.72
C GLY A 107 13.89 -0.48 -17.05
N VAL A 108 13.86 -0.54 -15.71
CA VAL A 108 13.53 -1.74 -14.93
C VAL A 108 12.05 -1.72 -14.51
N CYS A 109 11.34 -2.81 -14.77
CA CYS A 109 9.93 -2.98 -14.39
C CYS A 109 9.66 -4.45 -14.01
N LEU A 110 8.61 -4.69 -13.21
CA LEU A 110 8.12 -6.05 -12.91
C LEU A 110 7.17 -6.61 -13.98
N ALA A 111 6.53 -5.74 -14.79
CA ALA A 111 5.74 -6.20 -15.91
C ALA A 111 6.67 -6.74 -17.01
N PRO A 112 6.34 -7.86 -17.68
CA PRO A 112 7.08 -8.26 -18.87
C PRO A 112 6.96 -7.14 -19.92
N GLY A 113 8.11 -6.69 -20.42
CA GLY A 113 8.21 -5.77 -21.56
C GLY A 113 7.97 -6.46 -22.90
#